data_AF-A0A7C1L1S4-F1
#
_entry.id   AF-A0A7C1L1S4-F1
#
_cell.length_a   1.000
_cell.length_b   1.000
_cell.length_c   1.000
_cell.angle_alpha   90.00
_cell.angle_beta   90.00
_cell.angle_gamma   90.00
#
_symmetry.space_group_name_H-M   'P 1'
#
loop_
_entity.id
_entity.type
_entity.pdbx_description
1 polymer ?
#
loop_
_entity_poly.entity_id
_entity_poly.type
_entity_poly.pdbx_seq_one_letter_code
_entity_poly.pdbx_strand_id
1 'polypeptide(L)' 'MKSFLEKILNIRKGELAITLLMFFYYYLLLVTYYFLKPARDSLFLVKLGSSQLPFVFILIAVIVAPIASIYSRAG' A
#
# COMPACT_ATOMS: atom_id res chain seq x y z
N MET A 1 26.79 -16.70 12.21
CA MET A 1 25.47 -16.04 12.04
C MET A 1 24.94 -16.02 10.59
N LYS A 2 25.75 -16.23 9.54
CA LYS A 2 25.30 -16.17 8.12
C LYS A 2 24.36 -17.33 7.67
N SER A 3 24.28 -18.42 8.43
CA SER A 3 23.58 -19.65 8.00
C SER A 3 22.06 -19.67 8.23
N PHE A 4 21.51 -18.89 9.18
CA PHE A 4 20.10 -19.02 9.55
C PHE A 4 19.18 -18.24 8.60
N LEU A 5 19.60 -17.02 8.23
CA LEU A 5 18.92 -16.18 7.24
C LEU A 5 18.91 -16.82 5.85
N GLU A 6 20.03 -17.41 5.41
CA GLU A 6 20.11 -18.11 4.11
C GLU A 6 19.20 -19.36 4.07
N LYS A 7 19.06 -20.08 5.19
CA LYS A 7 18.16 -21.24 5.29
C LYS A 7 16.69 -20.87 5.31
N ILE A 8 16.31 -19.79 6.00
CA ILE A 8 14.91 -19.34 6.07
C ILE A 8 14.47 -18.68 4.76
N LEU A 9 15.35 -17.86 4.18
CA LEU A 9 15.03 -17.11 2.97
C LEU A 9 15.32 -17.90 1.69
N ASN A 10 15.90 -19.11 1.81
CA ASN A 10 16.29 -20.00 0.71
C ASN A 10 17.00 -19.25 -0.44
N ILE A 11 17.86 -18.29 -0.08
CA ILE A 11 18.53 -17.41 -1.04
C ILE A 11 19.70 -18.18 -1.64
N ARG A 12 19.73 -18.27 -2.98
CA ARG A 12 20.83 -18.93 -3.69
C ARG A 12 22.12 -18.14 -3.50
N LYS A 13 23.24 -18.84 -3.27
CA LYS A 13 24.56 -18.21 -3.10
C LYS A 13 24.89 -17.36 -4.34
N GLY A 14 25.04 -16.05 -4.15
CA GLY A 14 25.30 -15.06 -5.22
C GLY A 14 24.16 -14.09 -5.47
N GLU A 15 22.93 -14.37 -5.01
CA GLU A 15 21.75 -13.53 -5.28
C GLU A 15 21.45 -12.52 -4.17
N LEU A 16 22.20 -12.54 -3.06
CA LEU A 16 21.98 -11.69 -1.88
C LEU A 16 21.85 -10.20 -2.21
N ALA A 17 22.69 -9.68 -3.11
CA ALA A 17 22.64 -8.27 -3.50
C ALA A 17 21.32 -7.90 -4.19
N ILE A 18 20.85 -8.75 -5.10
CA ILE A 18 19.59 -8.55 -5.84
C ILE A 18 18.39 -8.74 -4.91
N THR A 19 18.40 -9.76 -4.05
CA THR A 19 17.35 -9.96 -3.04
C THR A 19 17.23 -8.78 -2.10
N LEU A 20 18.36 -8.20 -1.68
CA LEU A 20 18.37 -7.03 -0.80
C LEU A 20 17.87 -5.77 -1.53
N LEU A 21 18.25 -5.57 -2.79
CA LEU A 21 17.68 -4.51 -3.65
C LEU A 21 16.17 -4.68 -3.84
N MET A 22 15.68 -5.88 -4.11
CA MET A 22 14.26 -6.18 -4.23
C MET A 22 13.51 -5.98 -2.91
N PHE A 23 14.11 -6.37 -1.79
CA PHE A 23 13.56 -6.11 -0.47
C PHE A 23 13.38 -4.61 -0.25
N PHE A 24 14.41 -3.79 -0.50
CA PHE A 24 14.29 -2.34 -0.33
C PHE A 24 13.32 -1.71 -1.32
N TYR A 25 13.30 -2.18 -2.56
CA TYR A 25 12.35 -1.73 -3.57
C TYR A 25 10.90 -1.94 -3.09
N TYR A 26 10.56 -3.16 -2.69
CA TYR A 26 9.22 -3.48 -2.18
C TYR A 26 8.92 -2.78 -0.87
N TYR A 27 9.91 -2.67 0.02
CA TYR A 27 9.78 -1.95 1.28
C TYR A 27 9.41 -0.48 1.03
N LEU A 28 10.14 0.22 0.16
CA LEU A 28 9.87 1.62 -0.16
C LEU A 28 8.51 1.81 -0.85
N LEU A 29 8.14 0.88 -1.75
CA LEU A 29 6.82 0.86 -2.37
C LEU A 29 5.71 0.73 -1.34
N LEU A 30 5.84 -0.24 -0.43
CA LEU A 30 4.86 -0.50 0.62
C LEU A 30 4.80 0.67 1.60
N VAL A 31 5.94 1.20 2.04
CA VAL A 31 6.01 2.38 2.90
C VAL A 31 5.25 3.54 2.25
N THR A 32 5.52 3.84 0.98
CA THR A 32 4.81 4.90 0.25
C THR A 32 3.31 4.61 0.18
N TYR A 33 2.92 3.38 -0.15
CA TYR A 33 1.53 2.96 -0.22
C TYR A 33 0.79 3.09 1.11
N TYR A 34 1.40 2.64 2.22
CA TYR A 34 0.80 2.70 3.55
C TYR A 34 0.76 4.13 4.09
N PHE A 35 1.78 4.95 3.82
CA PHE A 35 1.79 6.36 4.21
C PHE A 35 0.79 7.19 3.41
N LEU A 36 0.37 6.74 2.23
CA LEU A 36 -0.56 7.49 1.38
C LEU A 36 -1.91 7.73 2.06
N LYS A 37 -2.42 6.75 2.85
CA LYS A 37 -3.66 6.92 3.62
C LYS A 37 -3.58 8.07 4.64
N PRO A 38 -2.69 8.02 5.65
CA PRO A 38 -2.59 9.08 6.65
C PRO A 38 -2.10 10.40 6.04
N ALA A 39 -1.24 10.38 5.02
CA ALA A 39 -0.80 11.60 4.35
C ALA A 39 -1.97 12.30 3.63
N ARG A 40 -2.80 11.55 2.89
CA ARG A 40 -4.02 12.09 2.27
C ARG A 40 -4.98 12.61 3.32
N ASP A 41 -5.24 11.84 4.36
CA ASP A 41 -6.24 12.20 5.38
C ASP A 41 -5.78 13.44 6.18
N SER A 42 -4.48 13.53 6.51
CA SER A 42 -3.88 14.71 7.14
C SER A 42 -3.91 15.94 6.23
N LEU A 43 -3.55 15.78 4.95
CA LEU A 43 -3.59 16.86 3.97
C LEU A 43 -5.02 17.37 3.77
N PHE A 44 -5.99 16.46 3.78
CA PHE A 44 -7.41 16.79 3.67
C PHE A 44 -7.91 17.56 4.89
N LEU A 45 -7.56 17.11 6.10
CA LEU A 45 -7.91 17.80 7.34
C LEU A 45 -7.34 19.22 7.41
N VAL A 46 -6.10 19.41 6.93
CA VAL A 46 -5.45 20.74 6.90
C VAL A 46 -6.06 21.65 5.83
N LYS A 47 -6.39 21.13 4.64
CA LYS A 47 -6.81 21.95 3.50
C LYS A 47 -8.32 22.18 3.39
N LEU A 48 -9.16 21.21 3.74
CA LEU A 48 -10.62 21.28 3.57
C LEU A 48 -11.39 21.32 4.90
N GLY A 49 -10.72 21.04 6.03
CA GLY A 49 -11.34 20.99 7.35
C GLY A 49 -12.14 19.70 7.58
N SER A 50 -12.31 19.34 8.86
CA SER A 50 -12.99 18.09 9.26
C SER A 50 -14.46 18.02 8.82
N SER A 51 -15.10 19.15 8.53
CA SER A 51 -16.49 19.23 8.05
C SER A 51 -16.71 18.61 6.67
N GLN A 52 -15.66 18.46 5.85
CA GLN A 52 -15.77 17.93 4.49
C GLN A 52 -15.50 16.41 4.40
N LEU A 53 -15.03 15.77 5.48
CA LEU A 53 -14.80 14.32 5.53
C LEU A 53 -16.03 13.50 5.12
N PRO A 54 -17.25 13.78 5.63
CA PRO A 54 -18.44 13.00 5.30
C PRO A 54 -18.77 13.01 3.81
N PHE A 55 -18.61 14.16 3.15
CA PHE A 55 -18.88 14.30 1.72
C PHE A 55 -17.90 13.48 0.87
N VAL A 56 -16.63 13.40 1.28
CA VAL A 56 -15.64 12.55 0.60
C VAL A 56 -15.99 11.08 0.74
N PHE A 57 -16.41 10.61 1.92
CA PHE A 57 -16.83 9.23 2.09
C PHE A 57 -18.07 8.89 1.26
N ILE A 58 -19.03 9.80 1.16
CA ILE A 58 -20.20 9.63 0.28
C ILE A 58 -19.76 9.54 -1.18
N LEU A 59 -18.87 10.42 -1.62
CA LEU A 59 -18.35 10.40 -2.99
C LEU A 59 -17.60 9.08 -3.29
N ILE A 60 -16.77 8.62 -2.37
CA ILE A 60 -16.09 7.33 -2.46
C ILE A 60 -17.12 6.20 -2.57
N ALA A 61 -18.15 6.18 -1.73
CA ALA A 61 -19.18 5.15 -1.78
C ALA A 61 -19.93 5.15 -3.13
N VAL A 62 -20.31 6.31 -3.64
CA VAL A 62 -21.01 6.46 -4.92
C VAL A 62 -20.17 5.97 -6.10
N ILE A 63 -18.86 6.18 -6.07
CA ILE A 63 -17.95 5.75 -7.15
C ILE A 63 -17.56 4.28 -6.99
N VAL A 64 -17.22 3.84 -5.78
CA VAL A 64 -16.70 2.49 -5.52
C VAL A 64 -17.79 1.44 -5.58
N ALA A 65 -19.01 1.71 -5.11
CA ALA A 65 -20.10 0.74 -5.13
C ALA A 65 -20.45 0.19 -6.54
N PRO A 66 -20.60 1.02 -7.60
CA PRO A 66 -20.84 0.50 -8.94
C PRO A 66 -19.62 -0.26 -9.48
N ILE A 67 -18.40 0.23 -9.25
CA ILE A 67 -17.17 -0.46 -9.69
C ILE A 67 -17.06 -1.84 -9.04
N ALA A 68 -17.25 -1.91 -7.71
CA ALA A 68 -17.17 -3.15 -6.95
C ALA A 68 -18.26 -4.14 -7.36
N SER A 69 -19.48 -3.66 -7.63
CA SER A 69 -20.59 -4.53 -8.06
C SER A 69 -20.42 -5.05 -9.49
N ILE A 70 -19.81 -4.28 -10.40
CA ILE A 70 -19.42 -4.77 -11.72
C ILE A 70 -18.32 -5.81 -11.59
N TYR A 71 -17.28 -5.52 -10.80
CA TYR A 71 -16.14 -6.43 -10.63
C TYR A 71 -16.56 -7.75 -9.97
N SER A 72 -17.43 -7.71 -8.95
CA SER A 72 -17.93 -8.90 -8.27
C SER A 72 -18.87 -9.76 -9.11
N ARG A 73 -19.39 -9.24 -10.22
CA ARG A 73 -20.24 -9.99 -11.17
C ARG A 73 -19.47 -10.49 -12.38
N ALA A 74 -18.27 -9.95 -12.64
CA ALA A 74 -17.42 -10.29 -13.78
C ALA A 74 -16.33 -11.31 -13.44
N GLY A 75 -15.98 -11.47 -12.15
CA GLY A 75 -15.14 -12.56 -11.64
C GLY A 75 -15.99 -13.71 -11.10
#